data_AF-A0A0A8YCA7-F1
#
_entry.id   AF-A0A0A8YCA7-F1
#
_cell.length_a   1.000
_cell.length_b   1.000
_cell.length_c   1.000
_cell.angle_alpha   90.00
_cell.angle_beta   90.00
_cell.angle_gamma   90.00
#
_symmetry.space_group_name_H-M   'P 1'
#
loop_
_entity.id
_entity.type
_entity.pdbx_description
1 polymer ?
#
loop_
_entity_poly.entity_id
_entity_poly.type
_entity_poly.pdbx_seq_one_letter_code
_entity_poly.pdbx_strand_id
1 'polypeptide(L)'
;MVGNEDLGIHGRFIVGAGLFPCLVRCELWGFLGPVVFQQGAMPRLTILQFPFHVRETREIVGIDGAFDLGLGNLASLQRVFIRFRSGGASEEEVEDAKAALRHAAEIHPSHPLLRI
;
A
#
# COMPACT_ATOMS: atom_id res chain seq x y z
N MET A 1 -14.05 -9.56 -26.69
CA MET A 1 -13.68 -8.27 -26.06
C MET A 1 -12.20 -8.33 -25.79
N VAL A 2 -11.43 -7.46 -26.43
CA VAL A 2 -10.00 -7.32 -26.18
C VAL A 2 -9.87 -6.92 -24.72
N GLY A 3 -9.30 -7.81 -23.88
CA GLY A 3 -8.99 -7.48 -22.51
C GLY A 3 -8.04 -6.29 -22.52
N ASN A 4 -8.42 -5.21 -21.84
CA ASN A 4 -7.50 -4.09 -21.64
C ASN A 4 -6.22 -4.68 -21.09
N GLU A 5 -5.16 -4.48 -21.85
CA GLU A 5 -3.83 -4.94 -21.50
C GLU A 5 -3.51 -4.39 -20.11
N ASP A 6 -3.08 -5.30 -19.25
CA ASP A 6 -2.71 -5.10 -17.87
C ASP A 6 -1.43 -4.24 -17.81
N LEU A 7 -1.54 -2.95 -18.15
CA LEU A 7 -0.41 -2.01 -18.33
C LEU A 7 0.22 -1.55 -17.00
N GLY A 8 -0.26 -2.03 -15.86
CA GLY A 8 0.27 -1.68 -14.56
C GLY A 8 1.49 -2.51 -14.15
N ILE A 9 2.21 -2.04 -13.13
CA ILE A 9 3.36 -2.78 -12.59
C ILE A 9 2.82 -3.94 -11.73
N HIS A 10 3.02 -5.17 -12.20
CA HIS A 10 2.54 -6.42 -11.58
C HIS A 10 3.51 -7.03 -10.56
N GLY A 11 4.66 -6.40 -10.32
CA GLY A 11 5.63 -6.85 -9.33
C GLY A 11 5.44 -6.17 -7.98
N ARG A 12 6.02 -6.76 -6.93
CA ARG A 12 6.28 -6.03 -5.68
C ARG A 12 7.23 -4.87 -5.98
N PHE A 13 6.78 -3.65 -5.70
CA PHE A 13 7.59 -2.44 -5.86
C PHE A 13 8.13 -2.01 -4.50
N ILE A 14 9.44 -1.80 -4.40
CA ILE A 14 10.09 -1.45 -3.13
C ILE A 14 10.57 0.00 -3.22
N VAL A 15 10.11 0.85 -2.29
CA VAL A 15 10.66 2.19 -2.10
C VAL A 15 11.82 2.10 -1.11
N GLY A 16 13.03 2.18 -1.63
CA GLY A 16 14.27 2.06 -0.86
C GLY A 16 14.59 3.28 0.01
N ALA A 17 15.49 3.07 0.98
CA ALA A 17 15.98 4.12 1.88
C ALA A 17 16.68 5.26 1.13
N GLY A 18 16.52 6.50 1.59
CA GLY A 18 17.29 7.66 1.12
C GLY A 18 16.90 8.19 -0.27
N LEU A 19 15.91 7.60 -0.94
CA LEU A 19 15.47 8.03 -2.27
C LEU A 19 14.78 9.40 -2.24
N PHE A 20 14.06 9.72 -1.16
CA PHE A 20 13.18 10.89 -1.10
C PHE A 20 13.22 11.61 0.26
N PRO A 21 14.37 12.22 0.64
CA PRO A 21 14.56 12.81 1.97
C PRO A 21 13.65 14.00 2.27
N CYS A 22 13.15 14.69 1.24
CA CYS A 22 12.34 15.91 1.37
C CYS A 22 10.87 15.72 1.01
N LEU A 23 10.44 14.51 0.60
CA LEU A 23 9.07 14.30 0.12
C LEU A 23 8.07 14.32 1.29
N VAL A 24 7.07 15.20 1.19
CA VAL A 24 6.04 15.39 2.23
C VAL A 24 4.70 14.77 1.83
N ARG A 25 4.40 14.73 0.53
CA ARG A 25 3.17 14.15 -0.01
C ARG A 25 3.53 13.23 -1.18
N CYS A 26 2.97 12.02 -1.17
CA CYS A 26 3.22 11.02 -2.19
C CYS A 26 1.89 10.46 -2.71
N GLU A 27 1.75 10.43 -4.04
CA GLU A 27 0.68 9.72 -4.72
C GLU A 27 1.29 8.67 -5.63
N LEU A 28 0.85 7.43 -5.51
CA LEU A 28 1.31 6.32 -6.33
C LEU A 28 0.14 5.81 -7.17
N TRP A 29 0.34 5.78 -8.48
CA TRP A 29 -0.65 5.35 -9.46
C TRP A 29 -0.02 4.38 -10.45
N GLY A 30 -0.81 3.46 -11.01
CA GLY A 30 -0.35 2.48 -12.01
C GLY A 30 0.37 1.24 -11.44
N PHE A 31 0.43 1.10 -10.11
CA PHE A 31 0.92 -0.11 -9.45
C PHE A 31 -0.26 -1.06 -9.20
N LEU A 32 -0.15 -2.27 -9.73
CA LEU A 32 -1.11 -3.35 -9.49
C LEU A 32 -0.61 -4.29 -8.39
N GLY A 33 0.72 -4.48 -8.31
CA GLY A 33 1.36 -5.17 -7.20
C GLY A 33 1.53 -4.31 -5.95
N PRO A 34 1.93 -4.93 -4.82
CA PRO A 34 2.12 -4.21 -3.56
C PRO A 34 3.30 -3.25 -3.64
N VAL A 35 3.09 -2.04 -3.11
CA VAL A 35 4.14 -1.07 -2.84
C VAL A 35 4.59 -1.24 -1.39
N VAL A 36 5.88 -1.51 -1.18
CA VAL A 36 6.47 -1.72 0.15
C VAL A 36 7.48 -0.62 0.46
N PHE A 37 7.35 0.02 1.61
CA PHE A 37 8.22 1.11 2.04
C PHE A 37 9.27 0.61 3.02
N GLN A 38 10.56 0.82 2.71
CA GLN A 38 11.65 0.52 3.64
C GLN A 38 11.86 1.66 4.64
N GLN A 39 12.50 1.34 5.78
CA GLN A 39 12.91 2.33 6.75
C GLN A 39 13.77 3.41 6.12
N GLY A 40 13.45 4.68 6.38
CA GLY A 40 14.18 5.82 5.83
C GLY A 40 13.88 6.13 4.35
N ALA A 41 12.89 5.48 3.74
CA ALA A 41 12.50 5.76 2.35
C ALA A 41 12.03 7.21 2.14
N MET A 42 11.12 7.67 2.99
CA MET A 42 10.52 9.00 2.93
C MET A 42 10.35 9.57 4.35
N PRO A 43 11.45 10.02 4.99
CA PRO A 43 11.45 10.35 6.42
C PRO A 43 10.50 11.50 6.80
N ARG A 44 10.12 12.35 5.83
CA ARG A 44 9.24 13.53 6.04
C ARG A 44 7.83 13.36 5.48
N LEU A 45 7.47 12.16 5.01
CA LEU A 45 6.17 11.94 4.37
C LEU A 45 5.04 12.04 5.40
N THR A 46 4.07 12.92 5.16
CA THR A 46 2.90 13.10 6.03
C THR A 46 1.61 12.61 5.37
N ILE A 47 1.54 12.63 4.03
CA ILE A 47 0.36 12.21 3.28
C ILE A 47 0.76 11.18 2.21
N LEU A 48 0.14 10.00 2.29
CA LEU A 48 0.29 8.94 1.30
C LEU A 48 -1.06 8.60 0.66
N GLN A 49 -1.09 8.47 -0.66
CA GLN A 49 -2.28 8.04 -1.39
C GLN A 49 -1.93 7.05 -2.50
N PHE A 50 -2.67 5.95 -2.58
CA PHE A 50 -2.45 4.91 -3.60
C PHE A 50 -3.67 4.00 -3.75
N PRO A 51 -3.90 3.37 -4.92
CA PRO A 51 -4.85 2.28 -5.04
C PRO A 51 -4.30 1.01 -4.40
N PHE A 52 -5.16 0.19 -3.81
CA PHE A 52 -4.80 -1.13 -3.29
C PHE A 52 -5.60 -2.21 -4.02
N HIS A 53 -4.87 -3.01 -4.79
CA HIS A 53 -5.38 -4.07 -5.66
C HIS A 53 -5.30 -5.41 -4.92
N VAL A 54 -6.44 -5.85 -4.36
CA VAL A 54 -6.47 -6.97 -3.41
C VAL A 54 -6.04 -8.28 -4.08
N ARG A 55 -6.66 -8.62 -5.21
CA ARG A 55 -6.38 -9.85 -5.94
C ARG A 55 -4.92 -9.92 -6.37
N GLU A 56 -4.42 -8.89 -7.05
CA GLU A 56 -3.06 -8.83 -7.57
C GLU A 56 -2.04 -8.85 -6.43
N THR A 57 -2.32 -8.14 -5.34
CA THR A 57 -1.48 -8.22 -4.14
C THR A 57 -1.46 -9.64 -3.57
N ARG A 58 -2.61 -10.30 -3.48
CA ARG A 58 -2.75 -11.68 -2.98
C ARG A 58 -2.01 -12.69 -3.85
N GLU A 59 -2.11 -12.55 -5.18
CA GLU A 59 -1.38 -13.37 -6.15
C GLU A 59 0.14 -13.25 -5.96
N ILE A 60 0.64 -12.06 -5.57
CA ILE A 60 2.07 -11.79 -5.38
C ILE A 60 2.57 -12.19 -3.99
N VAL A 61 1.82 -11.92 -2.92
CA VAL A 61 2.26 -12.22 -1.54
C VAL A 61 1.90 -13.63 -1.10
N GLY A 62 0.97 -14.30 -1.78
CA GLY A 62 0.47 -15.63 -1.43
C GLY A 62 -0.60 -15.61 -0.34
N ILE A 63 -1.21 -16.77 -0.10
CA ILE A 63 -2.31 -16.95 0.88
C ILE A 63 -1.83 -16.72 2.32
N ASP A 64 -0.59 -17.11 2.62
CA ASP A 64 0.01 -16.93 3.94
C ASP A 64 0.73 -15.59 4.09
N GLY A 65 0.78 -14.79 3.01
CA GLY A 65 1.44 -13.50 2.99
C GLY A 65 0.61 -12.43 3.71
N ALA A 66 1.22 -11.77 4.70
CA ALA A 66 0.63 -10.59 5.33
C ALA A 66 0.63 -9.40 4.35
N PHE A 67 -0.40 -8.55 4.44
CA PHE A 67 -0.46 -7.26 3.75
C PHE A 67 0.44 -6.20 4.41
N ASP A 68 1.69 -6.56 4.70
CA ASP A 68 2.67 -5.63 5.24
C ASP A 68 3.27 -4.78 4.12
N LEU A 69 2.81 -3.54 4.03
CA LEU A 69 3.30 -2.54 3.08
C LEU A 69 4.46 -1.70 3.67
N GLY A 70 4.91 -1.99 4.89
CA GLY A 70 5.92 -1.18 5.56
C GLY A 70 5.43 0.22 5.94
N LEU A 71 4.12 0.41 6.18
CA LEU A 71 3.61 1.72 6.61
C LEU A 71 4.29 2.21 7.90
N GLY A 72 4.60 1.30 8.83
CA GLY A 72 5.35 1.58 10.07
C GLY A 72 6.74 2.20 9.86
N ASN A 73 7.30 2.07 8.67
CA ASN A 73 8.61 2.65 8.33
C ASN A 73 8.54 4.14 7.97
N LEU A 74 7.33 4.70 7.83
CA LEU A 74 7.08 6.08 7.47
C LEU A 74 6.81 6.91 8.74
N ALA A 75 7.88 7.21 9.48
CA ALA A 75 7.80 7.80 10.83
C ALA A 75 6.96 9.08 10.94
N SER A 76 6.91 9.90 9.89
CA SER A 76 6.17 11.18 9.88
C SER A 76 4.74 11.07 9.34
N LEU A 77 4.26 9.87 9.01
CA LEU A 77 3.00 9.67 8.31
C LEU A 77 1.82 10.14 9.17
N GLN A 78 0.91 10.92 8.61
CA GLN A 78 -0.26 11.45 9.33
C GLN A 78 -1.57 11.07 8.69
N ARG A 79 -1.59 10.87 7.36
CA ARG A 79 -2.80 10.52 6.61
C ARG A 79 -2.47 9.52 5.53
N VAL A 80 -3.32 8.50 5.42
CA VAL A 80 -3.24 7.48 4.37
C VAL A 80 -4.60 7.39 3.69
N PHE A 81 -4.60 7.56 2.38
CA PHE A 81 -5.80 7.44 1.55
C PHE A 81 -5.61 6.27 0.60
N ILE A 82 -6.33 5.18 0.83
CA ILE A 82 -6.25 3.99 0.00
C ILE A 82 -7.53 3.88 -0.81
N ARG A 83 -7.42 3.66 -2.12
CA ARG A 83 -8.58 3.32 -2.96
C ARG A 83 -8.59 1.83 -3.19
N PHE A 84 -9.47 1.11 -2.51
CA PHE A 84 -9.57 -0.34 -2.67
C PHE A 84 -10.13 -0.74 -4.04
N ARG A 85 -9.48 -1.72 -4.64
CA ARG A 85 -9.89 -2.40 -5.87
C ARG A 85 -9.87 -3.89 -5.60
N SER A 86 -11.02 -4.55 -5.66
CA SER A 86 -11.08 -6.00 -5.42
C SER A 86 -10.39 -6.79 -6.53
N GLY A 87 -10.49 -6.34 -7.79
CA GLY A 87 -9.94 -7.08 -8.93
C GLY A 87 -10.61 -8.43 -9.17
N GLY A 88 -11.76 -8.69 -8.53
CA GLY A 88 -12.43 -9.99 -8.49
C GLY A 88 -12.09 -10.85 -7.27
N ALA A 89 -11.31 -10.34 -6.31
CA ALA A 89 -11.12 -10.98 -5.00
C ALA A 89 -12.46 -11.18 -4.26
N SER A 90 -12.51 -12.19 -3.40
CA SER A 90 -13.67 -12.46 -2.56
C SER A 90 -13.91 -11.34 -1.55
N GLU A 91 -15.12 -11.23 -1.02
CA GLU A 91 -15.43 -10.25 0.03
C GLU A 91 -14.60 -10.49 1.30
N GLU A 92 -14.33 -11.74 1.63
CA GLU A 92 -13.46 -12.15 2.73
C GLU A 92 -12.03 -11.65 2.52
N GLU A 93 -11.44 -11.87 1.33
CA GLU A 93 -10.10 -11.40 1.01
C GLU A 93 -9.99 -9.87 1.09
N VAL A 94 -11.05 -9.16 0.68
CA VAL A 94 -11.10 -7.70 0.74
C VAL A 94 -11.17 -7.23 2.20
N GLU A 95 -12.01 -7.83 3.04
CA GLU A 95 -12.11 -7.44 4.45
C GLU A 95 -10.86 -7.81 5.25
N ASP A 96 -10.22 -8.95 4.96
CA ASP A 96 -8.94 -9.32 5.55
C ASP A 96 -7.86 -8.28 5.22
N ALA A 97 -7.79 -7.83 3.96
CA ALA A 97 -6.87 -6.77 3.55
C ALA A 97 -7.14 -5.44 4.26
N LYS A 98 -8.41 -5.06 4.40
CA LYS A 98 -8.79 -3.85 5.14
C LYS A 98 -8.46 -3.98 6.63
N ALA A 99 -8.70 -5.14 7.24
CA ALA A 99 -8.39 -5.40 8.64
C ALA A 99 -6.88 -5.29 8.88
N ALA A 100 -6.04 -5.88 8.03
CA ALA A 100 -4.59 -5.76 8.10
C ALA A 100 -4.12 -4.30 7.99
N LEU A 101 -4.67 -3.53 7.05
CA LEU A 101 -4.31 -2.11 6.88
C LEU A 101 -4.80 -1.22 8.04
N ARG A 102 -6.00 -1.49 8.57
CA ARG A 102 -6.51 -0.83 9.79
C ARG A 102 -5.60 -1.12 10.97
N HIS A 103 -5.22 -2.37 11.17
CA HIS A 103 -4.31 -2.77 12.25
C HIS A 103 -2.95 -2.09 12.10
N ALA A 104 -2.37 -2.08 10.89
CA ALA A 104 -1.11 -1.41 10.61
C ALA A 104 -1.16 0.10 10.92
N ALA A 105 -2.29 0.77 10.66
CA ALA A 105 -2.49 2.17 11.02
C ALA A 105 -2.70 2.36 12.54
N GLU A 106 -3.41 1.44 13.20
CA GLU A 106 -3.67 1.49 14.64
C GLU A 106 -2.39 1.37 15.47
N ILE A 107 -1.49 0.45 15.11
CA ILE A 107 -0.22 0.25 15.83
C ILE A 107 0.90 1.19 15.40
N HIS A 108 0.65 2.06 14.40
CA HIS A 108 1.65 2.98 13.89
C HIS A 108 1.99 4.05 14.93
N PRO A 109 3.28 4.42 15.13
CA PRO A 109 3.68 5.38 16.17
C PRO A 109 3.00 6.75 16.12
N SER A 110 2.64 7.22 14.92
CA SER A 110 1.95 8.49 14.70
C SER A 110 0.42 8.37 14.56
N HIS A 111 -0.14 7.15 14.66
CA HIS A 111 -1.57 6.85 14.50
C HIS A 111 -2.22 7.62 13.32
N PRO A 112 -1.78 7.37 12.07
CA PRO A 112 -2.24 8.15 10.93
C PRO A 112 -3.74 7.94 10.70
N LEU A 113 -4.40 9.00 10.23
CA LEU A 113 -5.78 8.90 9.77
C LEU A 113 -5.83 8.05 8.50
N LEU A 114 -6.42 6.87 8.62
CA LEU A 114 -6.66 5.96 7.51
C LEU A 114 -8.04 6.22 6.88
N ARG A 115 -8.09 6.34 5.56
CA ARG A 115 -9.32 6.31 4.75
C ARG A 115 -9.20 5.27 3.66
N ILE A 116 -10.15 4.35 3.60
CA ILE A 116 -10.17 3.18 2.69
C ILE A 116 -11.53 3.01 2.03
#